data_AF-A0A8T3Q4W8-F1
#
_entry.id   AF-A0A8T3Q4W8-F1
#
_cell.length_a   1.000
_cell.length_b   1.000
_cell.length_c   1.000
_cell.angle_alpha   90.00
_cell.angle_beta   90.00
_cell.angle_gamma   90.00
#
_symmetry.space_group_name_H-M   'P 1'
#
loop_
_entity.id
_entity.type
_entity.pdbx_description
1 polymer ?
#
loop_
_entity_poly.entity_id
_entity_poly.type
_entity_poly.pdbx_seq_one_letter_code
_entity_poly.pdbx_strand_id
1 'polypeptide(L)'
;MATDLARPDRSRALRQAFRRAESIGPIRPAAVGLAGGLVASYLADAWLAPILATPLRQVVGAGVFAAVMASLWLLIQPAGVRRASDVMTWLNGWETERWQAELGHRLTELPRATPAIVDALPDTMGLRPLRVELLAANGQLDEARERLAVLPIDTSWQRFERAALAEWVALWSDQPGDRDAMRAALADIDDDEWRLAARVMLAAAEARRAAISDGDVIGPLAAVRIELGDRPRRYAFGYTVGVLAMVTLMGLVASATITVANGLIR
;
A
#
# COMPACT_ATOMS: atom_id res chain seq x y z
N MET A 1 2.14 -3.07 29.98
CA MET A 1 1.43 -1.77 29.96
C MET A 1 1.24 -1.43 28.48
N ALA A 2 0.09 -1.75 27.91
CA ALA A 2 -0.20 -1.46 26.50
C ALA A 2 -0.68 0.00 26.42
N THR A 3 0.02 0.82 25.65
CA THR A 3 -0.30 2.24 25.49
C THR A 3 -1.46 2.36 24.51
N ASP A 4 -2.60 2.88 24.97
CA ASP A 4 -3.77 3.15 24.13
C ASP A 4 -3.40 4.26 23.12
N LEU A 5 -3.04 3.86 21.90
CA LEU A 5 -2.62 4.78 20.86
C LEU A 5 -3.84 5.35 20.14
N ALA A 6 -3.97 6.67 20.13
CA ALA A 6 -4.97 7.35 19.31
C ALA A 6 -4.77 7.00 17.82
N ARG A 7 -5.85 7.04 17.02
CA ARG A 7 -5.85 6.71 15.58
C ARG A 7 -4.70 7.32 14.75
N PRO A 8 -4.39 8.63 14.84
CA PRO A 8 -3.25 9.20 14.13
C PRO A 8 -1.94 8.51 14.53
N ASP A 9 -1.79 8.08 15.78
CA ASP A 9 -0.61 7.40 16.28
C ASP A 9 -0.50 5.96 15.79
N ARG A 10 -1.60 5.23 15.58
CA ARG A 10 -1.56 3.91 14.91
C ARG A 10 -1.16 4.01 13.44
N SER A 11 -1.73 4.98 12.71
CA SER A 11 -1.33 5.21 11.32
C SER A 11 0.15 5.60 11.22
N ARG A 12 0.69 6.32 12.22
CA ARG A 12 2.10 6.67 12.32
C ARG A 12 2.94 5.45 12.69
N ALA A 13 2.50 4.64 13.66
CA ALA A 13 3.18 3.43 14.11
C ALA A 13 3.31 2.42 12.97
N LEU A 14 2.24 2.14 12.22
CA LEU A 14 2.27 1.32 11.01
C LEU A 14 3.29 1.87 10.01
N ARG A 15 3.19 3.16 9.66
CA ARG A 15 4.15 3.80 8.74
C ARG A 15 5.58 3.78 9.26
N GLN A 16 5.80 3.86 10.57
CA GLN A 16 7.13 3.81 11.17
C GLN A 16 7.69 2.39 11.18
N ALA A 17 6.87 1.38 11.48
CA ALA A 17 7.25 -0.02 11.46
C ALA A 17 7.65 -0.46 10.04
N PHE A 18 6.84 -0.14 9.03
CA PHE A 18 7.21 -0.39 7.62
C PHE A 18 8.48 0.36 7.22
N ARG A 19 8.62 1.63 7.62
CA ARG A 19 9.86 2.39 7.37
C ARG A 19 11.10 1.80 8.03
N ARG A 20 10.96 1.20 9.22
CA ARG A 20 12.05 0.50 9.91
C ARG A 20 12.40 -0.80 9.20
N ALA A 21 11.39 -1.56 8.81
CA ALA A 21 11.56 -2.79 8.03
C ALA A 21 12.20 -2.58 6.65
N GLU A 22 11.94 -1.43 6.02
CA GLU A 22 12.58 -1.05 4.74
C GLU A 22 14.05 -0.62 4.89
N SER A 23 14.50 -0.26 6.10
CA SER A 23 15.85 0.26 6.30
C SER A 23 16.92 -0.84 6.34
N ILE A 24 18.08 -0.56 5.75
CA ILE A 24 19.29 -1.39 5.86
C ILE A 24 20.26 -0.67 6.79
N GLY A 25 20.23 -1.02 8.07
CA GLY A 25 21.00 -0.29 9.09
C GLY A 25 20.55 1.19 9.17
N PRO A 26 21.47 2.17 9.20
CA PRO A 26 21.09 3.59 9.22
C PRO A 26 20.60 4.12 7.85
N ILE A 27 20.75 3.33 6.78
CA ILE A 27 20.53 3.78 5.41
C ILE A 27 19.13 3.37 4.94
N ARG A 28 18.38 4.35 4.43
CA ARG A 28 17.06 4.11 3.82
C ARG A 28 17.22 3.95 2.31
N PRO A 29 16.75 2.84 1.70
CA PRO A 29 16.80 2.66 0.25
C PRO A 29 16.16 3.82 -0.52
N ALA A 30 15.06 4.37 0.00
CA ALA A 30 14.41 5.56 -0.57
C ALA A 30 15.30 6.81 -0.53
N ALA A 31 16.12 6.98 0.53
CA ALA A 31 17.05 8.09 0.62
C ALA A 31 18.21 7.94 -0.38
N VAL A 32 18.71 6.71 -0.60
CA VAL A 32 19.73 6.46 -1.62
C VAL A 32 19.19 6.68 -3.02
N GLY A 33 17.97 6.18 -3.30
CA GLY A 33 17.28 6.44 -4.57
C GLY A 33 17.08 7.94 -4.81
N LEU A 34 16.59 8.68 -3.82
CA LEU A 34 16.38 10.12 -3.92
C LEU A 34 17.69 10.88 -4.13
N ALA A 35 18.73 10.59 -3.35
CA ALA A 35 20.04 11.23 -3.49
C ALA A 35 20.65 10.95 -4.87
N GLY A 36 20.63 9.69 -5.33
CA GLY A 36 21.11 9.33 -6.65
C GLY A 36 20.32 9.99 -7.78
N GLY A 37 18.99 10.05 -7.66
CA GLY A 37 18.13 10.76 -8.60
C GLY A 37 18.45 12.26 -8.67
N LEU A 38 18.64 12.93 -7.53
CA LEU A 38 19.00 14.35 -7.48
C LEU A 38 20.35 14.62 -8.14
N VAL A 39 21.37 13.81 -7.82
CA VAL A 39 22.71 13.92 -8.43
C VAL A 39 22.63 13.71 -9.94
N ALA A 40 21.92 12.68 -10.40
CA ALA A 40 21.78 12.41 -11.82
C ALA A 40 21.02 13.52 -12.58
N SER A 41 19.96 14.07 -11.98
CA SER A 41 19.22 15.20 -12.54
C SER A 41 20.06 16.47 -12.60
N TYR A 42 20.85 16.76 -11.56
CA TYR A 42 21.79 17.88 -11.54
C TYR A 42 22.84 17.77 -12.65
N LEU A 43 23.43 16.58 -12.82
CA LEU A 43 24.39 16.32 -13.90
C LEU A 43 23.72 16.46 -15.27
N ALA A 44 22.54 15.87 -15.47
CA ALA A 44 21.79 16.01 -16.71
C ALA A 44 21.49 17.48 -17.04
N ASP A 45 21.06 18.27 -16.07
CA ASP A 45 20.79 19.69 -16.25
C ASP A 45 22.05 20.48 -16.66
N ALA A 46 23.18 20.24 -15.98
CA ALA A 46 24.46 20.88 -16.29
C ALA A 46 24.95 20.55 -17.71
N TRP A 47 24.81 19.29 -18.13
CA TRP A 47 25.20 18.82 -19.46
C TRP A 47 24.28 19.29 -20.59
N LEU A 48 22.98 19.44 -20.31
CA LEU A 48 21.98 19.83 -21.31
C LEU A 48 21.78 21.35 -21.40
N ALA A 49 22.28 22.11 -20.42
CA ALA A 49 22.22 23.56 -20.39
C ALA A 49 22.67 24.29 -21.68
N PRO A 50 23.74 23.88 -22.38
CA PRO A 50 24.15 24.54 -23.61
C PRO A 50 23.36 24.12 -24.86
N ILE A 51 22.52 23.08 -24.77
CA ILE A 51 21.90 22.43 -25.94
C ILE A 51 20.39 22.64 -25.96
N LEU A 52 19.74 22.59 -24.80
CA LEU A 52 18.29 22.56 -24.69
C LEU A 52 17.74 23.80 -23.96
N ALA A 53 16.58 24.27 -24.41
CA ALA A 53 15.82 25.30 -23.71
C ALA A 53 15.33 24.79 -22.33
N THR A 54 15.15 25.72 -21.40
CA THR A 54 14.79 25.46 -19.99
C THR A 54 13.62 24.48 -19.80
N PRO A 55 12.47 24.60 -20.51
CA PRO A 55 11.35 23.69 -20.29
C PRO A 55 11.68 22.24 -20.67
N LEU A 56 12.42 22.05 -21.75
CA LEU A 56 12.79 20.72 -22.23
C LEU A 56 13.85 20.08 -21.33
N ARG A 57 14.80 20.87 -20.82
CA ARG A 57 15.75 20.43 -19.79
C ARG A 57 15.04 19.93 -18.54
N GLN A 58 14.00 20.64 -18.10
CA GLN A 58 13.25 20.25 -16.90
C GLN A 58 12.59 18.88 -17.07
N VAL A 59 11.98 18.63 -18.23
CA VAL A 59 11.37 17.35 -18.60
C VAL A 59 12.42 16.23 -18.63
N VAL A 60 13.56 16.47 -19.30
CA VAL A 60 14.63 15.46 -19.37
C VAL A 60 15.22 15.18 -17.98
N GLY A 61 15.50 16.22 -17.19
CA GLY A 61 15.99 16.07 -15.82
C GLY A 61 15.02 15.32 -14.92
N ALA A 62 13.70 15.54 -15.06
CA ALA A 62 12.69 14.77 -14.35
C ALA A 62 12.67 13.29 -14.77
N GLY A 63 12.84 13.01 -16.07
CA GLY A 63 12.97 11.65 -16.59
C GLY A 63 14.21 10.93 -16.04
N VAL A 64 15.37 11.59 -16.06
CA VAL A 64 16.63 11.04 -15.51
C VAL A 64 16.51 10.82 -14.00
N PHE A 65 15.95 11.78 -13.26
CA PHE A 65 15.67 11.66 -11.84
C PHE A 65 14.86 10.40 -11.56
N ALA A 66 13.72 10.24 -12.25
CA ALA A 66 12.80 9.12 -12.03
C ALA A 66 13.45 7.78 -12.36
N ALA A 67 14.17 7.69 -13.48
CA ALA A 67 14.85 6.47 -13.91
C ALA A 67 15.92 6.02 -12.91
N VAL A 68 16.76 6.94 -12.43
CA VAL A 68 17.85 6.63 -11.49
C VAL A 68 17.29 6.35 -10.10
N MET A 69 16.35 7.16 -9.61
CA MET A 69 15.71 6.94 -8.31
C MET A 69 15.06 5.56 -8.24
N ALA A 70 14.22 5.21 -9.23
CA ALA A 70 13.52 3.94 -9.25
C ALA A 70 14.51 2.77 -9.33
N SER A 71 15.53 2.86 -10.18
CA SER A 71 16.54 1.80 -10.35
C SER A 71 17.34 1.56 -9.06
N LEU A 72 17.87 2.62 -8.45
CA LEU A 72 18.64 2.51 -7.20
C LEU A 72 17.78 2.01 -6.04
N TRP A 73 16.54 2.50 -5.95
CA TRP A 73 15.59 2.03 -4.95
C TRP A 73 15.32 0.52 -5.09
N LEU A 74 15.04 0.04 -6.30
CA LEU A 74 14.81 -1.39 -6.56
C LEU A 74 16.04 -2.27 -6.29
N LEU A 75 17.23 -1.78 -6.63
CA LEU A 75 18.49 -2.51 -6.44
C LEU A 75 18.83 -2.68 -4.96
N ILE A 76 18.61 -1.64 -4.16
CA ILE A 76 19.03 -1.58 -2.76
C ILE A 76 18.00 -2.20 -1.82
N GLN A 77 16.74 -2.39 -2.25
CA GLN A 77 15.72 -2.98 -1.39
C GLN A 77 16.06 -4.42 -0.95
N PRO A 78 15.92 -4.74 0.36
CA PRO A 78 16.04 -6.11 0.86
C PRO A 78 15.09 -7.05 0.12
N ALA A 79 15.54 -8.28 -0.15
CA ALA A 79 14.73 -9.26 -0.84
C ALA A 79 13.39 -9.52 -0.12
N GLY A 80 13.38 -9.57 1.21
CA GLY A 80 12.15 -9.73 2.00
C GLY A 80 11.14 -8.59 1.77
N VAL A 81 11.61 -7.35 1.71
CA VAL A 81 10.77 -6.17 1.45
C VAL A 81 10.16 -6.22 0.05
N ARG A 82 10.95 -6.59 -0.97
CA ARG A 82 10.41 -6.79 -2.33
C ARG A 82 9.33 -7.86 -2.37
N ARG A 83 9.56 -9.00 -1.70
CA ARG A 83 8.56 -10.08 -1.60
C ARG A 83 7.28 -9.62 -0.90
N ALA A 84 7.40 -8.87 0.19
CA ALA A 84 6.24 -8.32 0.90
C ALA A 84 5.49 -7.28 0.04
N SER A 85 6.21 -6.43 -0.69
CA SER A 85 5.62 -5.48 -1.63
C SER A 85 4.84 -6.19 -2.73
N ASP A 86 5.39 -7.22 -3.35
CA ASP A 86 4.71 -8.02 -4.37
C ASP A 86 3.39 -8.62 -3.84
N VAL A 87 3.39 -9.09 -2.59
CA VAL A 87 2.21 -9.67 -1.94
C VAL A 87 1.12 -8.62 -1.73
N MET A 88 1.49 -7.44 -1.24
CA MET A 88 0.55 -6.33 -1.06
C MET A 88 0.06 -5.77 -2.41
N THR A 89 0.92 -5.70 -3.42
CA THR A 89 0.53 -5.29 -4.78
C THR A 89 -0.50 -6.25 -5.36
N TRP A 90 -0.31 -7.55 -5.17
CA TRP A 90 -1.30 -8.54 -5.60
C TRP A 90 -2.61 -8.43 -4.81
N LEU A 91 -2.56 -8.34 -3.48
CA LEU A 91 -3.75 -8.23 -2.64
C LEU A 91 -4.60 -7.01 -3.02
N ASN A 92 -3.97 -5.83 -3.07
CA ASN A 92 -4.67 -4.59 -3.42
C ASN A 92 -5.30 -4.69 -4.82
N GLY A 93 -4.59 -5.30 -5.77
CA GLY A 93 -5.08 -5.49 -7.13
C GLY A 93 -6.27 -6.43 -7.20
N TRP A 94 -6.19 -7.57 -6.51
CA TRP A 94 -7.24 -8.57 -6.42
C TRP A 94 -8.51 -8.01 -5.75
N GLU A 95 -8.37 -7.32 -4.61
CA GLU A 95 -9.51 -6.67 -3.93
C GLU A 95 -10.12 -5.57 -4.80
N THR A 96 -9.29 -4.75 -5.45
CA THR A 96 -9.76 -3.70 -6.36
C THR A 96 -10.54 -4.27 -7.54
N GLU A 97 -10.06 -5.33 -8.18
CA GLU A 97 -10.79 -5.99 -9.28
C GLU A 97 -12.13 -6.57 -8.79
N ARG A 98 -12.14 -7.24 -7.63
CA ARG A 98 -13.36 -7.78 -7.03
C ARG A 98 -14.41 -6.70 -6.79
N TRP A 99 -14.01 -5.57 -6.21
CA TRP A 99 -14.93 -4.45 -5.95
C TRP A 99 -15.36 -3.73 -7.23
N GLN A 100 -14.48 -3.59 -8.22
CA GLN A 100 -14.85 -3.00 -9.51
C GLN A 100 -15.86 -3.86 -10.28
N ALA A 101 -15.76 -5.19 -10.16
CA ALA A 101 -16.74 -6.10 -10.74
C ALA A 101 -18.14 -5.86 -10.16
N GLU A 102 -18.22 -5.58 -8.86
CA GLU A 102 -19.48 -5.27 -8.15
C GLU A 102 -20.00 -3.85 -8.44
N LEU A 103 -19.12 -2.87 -8.56
CA LEU A 103 -19.48 -1.47 -8.84
C LEU A 103 -19.88 -1.25 -10.32
N GLY A 104 -19.34 -2.06 -11.24
CA GLY A 104 -19.50 -1.86 -12.68
C GLY A 104 -18.72 -0.68 -13.26
N HIS A 105 -17.92 0.02 -12.44
CA HIS A 105 -17.07 1.15 -12.83
C HIS A 105 -15.81 1.25 -11.95
N ARG A 106 -14.90 2.18 -12.24
CA ARG A 106 -13.58 2.23 -11.57
C ARG A 106 -13.69 2.87 -10.19
N LEU A 107 -13.06 2.25 -9.19
CA LEU A 107 -12.91 2.80 -7.83
C LEU A 107 -12.25 4.19 -7.79
N THR A 108 -11.42 4.52 -8.78
CA THR A 108 -10.78 5.85 -8.88
C THR A 108 -11.74 6.99 -9.17
N GLU A 109 -12.97 6.66 -9.58
CA GLU A 109 -14.05 7.61 -9.83
C GLU A 109 -14.85 7.93 -8.54
N LEU A 110 -14.60 7.18 -7.45
CA LEU A 110 -15.17 7.47 -6.15
C LEU A 110 -14.36 8.56 -5.42
N PRO A 111 -15.00 9.44 -4.63
CA PRO A 111 -14.30 10.45 -3.83
C PRO A 111 -13.26 9.78 -2.92
N ARG A 112 -11.97 9.94 -3.23
CA ARG A 112 -10.92 9.31 -2.42
C ARG A 112 -10.86 9.92 -1.03
N ALA A 113 -10.80 9.07 -0.01
CA ALA A 113 -10.43 9.41 1.36
C ALA A 113 -11.30 10.50 2.05
N THR A 114 -12.55 10.66 1.64
CA THR A 114 -13.54 11.47 2.36
C THR A 114 -14.59 10.56 3.01
N PRO A 115 -15.16 10.93 4.18
CA PRO A 115 -16.29 10.20 4.77
C PRO A 115 -17.43 9.93 3.77
N ALA A 116 -17.61 10.84 2.81
CA ALA A 116 -18.59 10.75 1.73
C ALA A 116 -18.45 9.52 0.81
N ILE A 117 -17.30 8.83 0.79
CA ILE A 117 -17.16 7.59 0.01
C ILE A 117 -18.08 6.48 0.53
N VAL A 118 -18.28 6.41 1.85
CA VAL A 118 -19.12 5.39 2.51
C VAL A 118 -20.58 5.55 2.06
N ASP A 119 -21.03 6.81 2.00
CA ASP A 119 -22.39 7.19 1.60
C ASP A 119 -22.62 6.99 0.09
N ALA A 120 -21.56 7.11 -0.72
CA ALA A 120 -21.62 6.95 -2.17
C ALA A 120 -21.62 5.48 -2.63
N LEU A 121 -21.25 4.53 -1.75
CA LEU A 121 -21.24 3.11 -2.10
C LEU A 121 -22.67 2.57 -2.21
N PRO A 122 -23.04 1.89 -3.33
CA PRO A 122 -24.30 1.16 -3.43
C PRO A 122 -24.47 0.16 -2.28
N ASP A 123 -25.70 -0.02 -1.78
CA ASP A 123 -26.00 -1.06 -0.79
C ASP A 123 -26.23 -2.42 -1.46
N THR A 124 -25.17 -2.97 -2.06
CA THR A 124 -25.17 -4.32 -2.63
C THR A 124 -24.45 -5.31 -1.71
N MET A 125 -24.82 -6.59 -1.80
CA MET A 125 -24.22 -7.65 -0.98
C MET A 125 -22.69 -7.70 -1.12
N GLY A 126 -22.16 -7.54 -2.33
CA GLY A 126 -20.72 -7.58 -2.59
C GLY A 126 -19.93 -6.38 -2.03
N LEU A 127 -20.58 -5.25 -1.75
CA LEU A 127 -19.92 -4.02 -1.28
C LEU A 127 -20.09 -3.75 0.22
N ARG A 128 -20.97 -4.49 0.91
CA ARG A 128 -21.12 -4.40 2.37
C ARG A 128 -19.80 -4.64 3.12
N PRO A 129 -18.94 -5.61 2.74
CA PRO A 129 -17.62 -5.78 3.33
C PRO A 129 -16.73 -4.52 3.22
N LEU A 130 -16.67 -3.93 2.02
CA LEU A 130 -15.89 -2.71 1.77
C LEU A 130 -16.41 -1.54 2.63
N ARG A 131 -17.72 -1.43 2.82
CA ARG A 131 -18.31 -0.41 3.69
C ARG A 131 -17.83 -0.55 5.15
N VAL A 132 -17.80 -1.77 5.69
CA VAL A 132 -17.27 -2.04 7.04
C VAL A 132 -15.80 -1.63 7.15
N GLU A 133 -14.98 -1.99 6.16
CA GLU A 133 -13.57 -1.64 6.12
C GLU A 133 -13.36 -0.12 6.16
N LEU A 134 -14.09 0.61 5.33
CA LEU A 134 -14.01 2.07 5.22
C LEU A 134 -14.53 2.78 6.48
N LEU A 135 -15.64 2.33 7.07
CA LEU A 135 -16.16 2.84 8.34
C LEU A 135 -15.11 2.70 9.45
N ALA A 136 -14.51 1.52 9.59
CA ALA A 136 -13.46 1.26 10.57
C ALA A 136 -12.21 2.10 10.30
N ALA A 137 -11.77 2.17 9.04
CA ALA A 137 -10.65 3.00 8.62
C ALA A 137 -10.93 4.49 8.89
N ASN A 138 -12.19 4.93 8.84
CA ASN A 138 -12.70 6.27 9.14
C ASN A 138 -13.03 6.51 10.62
N GLY A 139 -12.79 5.53 11.50
CA GLY A 139 -13.00 5.66 12.95
C GLY A 139 -14.46 5.60 13.39
N GLN A 140 -15.39 5.29 12.48
CA GLN A 140 -16.81 5.05 12.78
C GLN A 140 -16.98 3.60 13.28
N LEU A 141 -16.36 3.30 14.42
CA LEU A 141 -16.19 1.92 14.91
C LEU A 141 -17.49 1.28 15.38
N ASP A 142 -18.41 2.05 15.96
CA ASP A 142 -19.69 1.52 16.43
C ASP A 142 -20.55 1.08 15.24
N GLU A 143 -20.69 1.94 14.23
CA GLU A 143 -21.38 1.58 12.99
C GLU A 143 -20.66 0.43 12.25
N ALA A 144 -19.33 0.43 12.19
CA ALA A 144 -18.58 -0.68 11.60
C ALA A 144 -18.91 -2.02 12.28
N ARG A 145 -19.05 -2.05 13.62
CA ARG A 145 -19.43 -3.26 14.37
C ARG A 145 -20.88 -3.68 14.10
N GLU A 146 -21.81 -2.73 14.05
CA GLU A 146 -23.22 -3.00 13.71
C GLU A 146 -23.35 -3.63 12.32
N ARG A 147 -22.68 -3.04 11.32
CA ARG A 147 -22.69 -3.55 9.95
C ARG A 147 -21.98 -4.90 9.84
N LEU A 148 -20.89 -5.10 10.57
CA LEU A 148 -20.17 -6.38 10.63
C LEU A 148 -21.07 -7.51 11.17
N ALA A 149 -21.89 -7.22 12.20
CA ALA A 149 -22.74 -8.22 12.85
C ALA A 149 -23.80 -8.82 11.93
N VAL A 150 -24.23 -8.07 10.90
CA VAL A 150 -25.27 -8.47 9.94
C VAL A 150 -24.70 -8.94 8.59
N LEU A 151 -23.37 -9.07 8.46
CA LEU A 151 -22.78 -9.65 7.26
C LEU A 151 -23.17 -11.12 7.11
N PRO A 152 -23.40 -11.58 5.86
CA PRO A 152 -23.73 -12.98 5.59
C PRO A 152 -22.60 -13.91 6.01
N ILE A 153 -22.93 -15.18 6.25
CA ILE A 153 -21.99 -16.23 6.69
C ILE A 153 -22.27 -17.59 6.03
N ASP A 154 -23.05 -17.59 4.96
CA ASP A 154 -23.57 -18.79 4.32
C ASP A 154 -22.44 -19.58 3.64
N THR A 155 -21.45 -18.88 3.08
CA THR A 155 -20.28 -19.50 2.42
C THR A 155 -19.03 -19.48 3.30
N SER A 156 -18.09 -20.40 3.05
CA SER A 156 -16.78 -20.41 3.73
C SER A 156 -16.02 -19.11 3.53
N TRP A 157 -16.08 -18.53 2.33
CA TRP A 157 -15.52 -17.21 2.08
C TRP A 157 -16.17 -16.12 2.95
N GLN A 158 -17.50 -16.07 3.03
CA GLN A 158 -18.19 -15.06 3.83
C GLN A 158 -17.83 -15.16 5.31
N ARG A 159 -17.68 -16.37 5.84
CA ARG A 159 -17.19 -16.58 7.22
C ARG A 159 -15.77 -16.05 7.41
N PHE A 160 -14.87 -16.32 6.46
CA PHE A 160 -13.51 -15.80 6.48
C PHE A 160 -13.47 -14.28 6.38
N GLU A 161 -14.19 -13.69 5.44
CA GLU A 161 -14.26 -12.24 5.23
C GLU A 161 -14.79 -11.52 6.46
N ARG A 162 -15.82 -12.09 7.12
CA ARG A 162 -16.32 -11.56 8.40
C ARG A 162 -15.24 -11.61 9.50
N ALA A 163 -14.48 -12.70 9.61
CA ALA A 163 -13.38 -12.80 10.57
C ALA A 163 -12.25 -11.80 10.26
N ALA A 164 -11.91 -11.62 8.98
CA ALA A 164 -10.90 -10.65 8.54
C ALA A 164 -11.32 -9.20 8.86
N LEU A 165 -12.59 -8.87 8.66
CA LEU A 165 -13.13 -7.55 9.00
C LEU A 165 -13.26 -7.35 10.52
N ALA A 166 -13.61 -8.39 11.28
CA ALA A 166 -13.57 -8.33 12.74
C ALA A 166 -12.15 -8.00 13.24
N GLU A 167 -11.13 -8.63 12.66
CA GLU A 167 -9.73 -8.33 12.94
C GLU A 167 -9.35 -6.88 12.55
N TRP A 168 -9.83 -6.38 11.41
CA TRP A 168 -9.65 -4.99 10.99
C TRP A 168 -10.28 -3.99 11.96
N VAL A 169 -11.52 -4.23 12.38
CA VAL A 169 -12.22 -3.39 13.38
C VAL A 169 -11.52 -3.46 14.73
N ALA A 170 -11.08 -4.65 15.16
CA ALA A 170 -10.34 -4.84 16.41
C ALA A 170 -9.03 -4.03 16.40
N LEU A 171 -8.28 -4.06 15.30
CA LEU A 171 -7.07 -3.26 15.11
C LEU A 171 -7.32 -1.76 15.30
N TRP A 172 -8.43 -1.24 14.79
CA TRP A 172 -8.79 0.18 14.93
C TRP A 172 -9.47 0.53 16.26
N SER A 173 -9.89 -0.46 17.05
CA SER A 173 -10.51 -0.27 18.38
C SER A 173 -9.62 -0.65 19.57
N ASP A 174 -8.32 -0.89 19.35
CA ASP A 174 -7.33 -1.36 20.34
C ASP A 174 -7.62 -2.74 20.95
N GLN A 175 -8.49 -3.52 20.32
CA GLN A 175 -8.79 -4.86 20.80
C GLN A 175 -7.73 -5.84 20.29
N PRO A 176 -7.43 -6.92 21.03
CA PRO A 176 -6.38 -7.89 20.68
C PRO A 176 -6.60 -8.56 19.32
N GLY A 177 -7.84 -8.58 18.83
CA GLY A 177 -8.18 -9.25 17.58
C GLY A 177 -8.33 -10.76 17.74
N ASP A 178 -8.77 -11.43 16.67
CA ASP A 178 -8.99 -12.88 16.64
C ASP A 178 -8.50 -13.47 15.31
N ARG A 179 -7.17 -13.60 15.21
CA ARG A 179 -6.51 -14.24 14.06
C ARG A 179 -6.71 -15.75 14.06
N ASP A 180 -7.06 -16.36 15.19
CA ASP A 180 -7.34 -17.79 15.28
C ASP A 180 -8.65 -18.10 14.55
N ALA A 181 -9.68 -17.24 14.70
CA ALA A 181 -10.91 -17.32 13.90
C ALA A 181 -10.64 -17.19 12.39
N MET A 182 -9.74 -16.29 11.97
CA MET A 182 -9.34 -16.20 10.57
C MET A 182 -8.70 -17.51 10.08
N ARG A 183 -7.79 -18.11 10.86
CA ARG A 183 -7.15 -19.39 10.50
C ARG A 183 -8.15 -20.55 10.45
N ALA A 184 -9.09 -20.60 11.38
CA ALA A 184 -10.14 -21.60 11.39
C ALA A 184 -11.03 -21.48 10.13
N ALA A 185 -11.51 -20.27 9.83
CA ALA A 185 -12.36 -20.05 8.64
C ALA A 185 -11.61 -20.29 7.32
N LEU A 186 -10.30 -20.02 7.29
CA LEU A 186 -9.45 -20.29 6.13
C LEU A 186 -9.35 -21.78 5.79
N ALA A 187 -9.41 -22.67 6.78
CA ALA A 187 -9.35 -24.11 6.58
C ALA A 187 -10.57 -24.66 5.83
N ASP A 188 -11.71 -23.95 5.89
CA ASP A 188 -12.97 -24.33 5.25
C ASP A 188 -13.11 -23.84 3.80
N ILE A 189 -12.13 -23.08 3.27
CA ILE A 189 -12.19 -22.55 1.90
C ILE A 189 -11.71 -23.63 0.93
N ASP A 190 -12.59 -24.10 0.07
CA ASP A 190 -12.30 -25.14 -0.93
C ASP A 190 -11.63 -24.62 -2.20
N ASP A 191 -12.00 -23.41 -2.64
CA ASP A 191 -11.44 -22.83 -3.86
C ASP A 191 -10.00 -22.36 -3.63
N ASP A 192 -9.09 -22.77 -4.51
CA ASP A 192 -7.66 -22.51 -4.41
C ASP A 192 -7.31 -21.01 -4.50
N GLU A 193 -8.02 -20.24 -5.33
CA GLU A 193 -7.78 -18.81 -5.51
C GLU A 193 -8.28 -18.03 -4.28
N TRP A 194 -9.49 -18.34 -3.80
CA TRP A 194 -10.00 -17.74 -2.57
C TRP A 194 -9.18 -18.15 -1.34
N ARG A 195 -8.66 -19.38 -1.29
CA ARG A 195 -7.77 -19.84 -0.21
C ARG A 195 -6.43 -19.09 -0.25
N LEU A 196 -5.88 -18.84 -1.43
CA LEU A 196 -4.69 -18.01 -1.59
C LEU A 196 -4.93 -16.57 -1.14
N ALA A 197 -6.04 -15.95 -1.54
CA ALA A 197 -6.44 -14.62 -1.08
C ALA A 197 -6.57 -14.56 0.44
N ALA A 198 -7.25 -15.55 1.04
CA ALA A 198 -7.40 -15.66 2.48
C ALA A 198 -6.07 -15.75 3.22
N ARG A 199 -5.11 -16.55 2.72
CA ARG A 199 -3.76 -16.66 3.30
C ARG A 199 -3.02 -15.32 3.26
N VAL A 200 -3.12 -14.60 2.15
CA VAL A 200 -2.50 -13.27 2.00
C VAL A 200 -3.14 -12.25 2.95
N MET A 201 -4.47 -12.24 3.07
CA MET A 201 -5.19 -11.36 4.01
C MET A 201 -4.81 -11.65 5.46
N LEU A 202 -4.65 -12.92 5.84
CA LEU A 202 -4.16 -13.32 7.15
C LEU A 202 -2.73 -12.84 7.40
N ALA A 203 -1.82 -13.05 6.44
CA ALA A 203 -0.45 -12.56 6.54
C ALA A 203 -0.39 -11.02 6.68
N ALA A 204 -1.26 -10.30 5.98
CA ALA A 204 -1.40 -8.85 6.11
C ALA A 204 -1.94 -8.44 7.50
N ALA A 205 -2.87 -9.20 8.08
CA ALA A 205 -3.35 -8.98 9.45
C ALA A 205 -2.23 -9.22 10.48
N GLU A 206 -1.45 -10.29 10.33
CA GLU A 206 -0.30 -10.59 11.17
C GLU A 206 0.77 -9.50 11.11
N ALA A 207 1.10 -9.03 9.89
CA ALA A 207 2.04 -7.93 9.69
C ALA A 207 1.55 -6.61 10.34
N ARG A 208 0.25 -6.29 10.23
CA ARG A 208 -0.34 -5.10 10.88
C ARG A 208 -0.24 -5.17 12.40
N ARG A 209 -0.46 -6.35 13.00
CA ARG A 209 -0.31 -6.55 14.45
C ARG A 209 1.14 -6.44 14.89
N ALA A 210 2.04 -7.11 14.17
CA ALA A 210 3.47 -6.99 14.41
C ALA A 210 3.93 -5.53 14.37
N ALA A 211 3.39 -4.72 13.46
CA ALA A 211 3.75 -3.31 13.35
C ALA A 211 3.43 -2.47 14.60
N ILE A 212 2.35 -2.82 15.31
CA ILE A 212 1.93 -2.11 16.54
C ILE A 212 2.66 -2.69 17.77
N SER A 213 3.05 -3.96 17.73
CA SER A 213 3.75 -4.64 18.83
C SER A 213 5.27 -4.72 18.68
N ASP A 214 5.85 -3.93 17.77
CA ASP A 214 7.28 -3.93 17.44
C ASP A 214 7.86 -5.29 16.99
N GLY A 215 7.04 -6.10 16.32
CA GLY A 215 7.41 -7.40 15.76
C GLY A 215 7.84 -7.34 14.29
N ASP A 216 8.08 -8.53 13.71
CA ASP A 216 8.43 -8.68 12.30
C ASP A 216 7.22 -8.44 11.38
N VAL A 217 7.22 -7.30 10.68
CA VAL A 217 6.17 -6.92 9.72
C VAL A 217 6.39 -7.52 8.32
N ILE A 218 7.60 -7.99 8.01
CA ILE A 218 7.97 -8.47 6.68
C ILE A 218 7.81 -9.98 6.58
N GLY A 219 8.20 -10.72 7.62
CA GLY A 219 8.18 -12.18 7.65
C GLY A 219 6.86 -12.80 7.18
N PRO A 220 5.70 -12.42 7.77
CA PRO A 220 4.41 -13.00 7.38
C PRO A 220 4.09 -12.80 5.90
N LEU A 221 4.30 -11.58 5.37
CA LEU A 221 4.05 -11.27 3.96
C LEU A 221 5.04 -11.98 3.04
N ALA A 222 6.33 -11.91 3.36
CA ALA A 222 7.39 -12.49 2.53
C ALA A 222 7.29 -14.02 2.43
N ALA A 223 6.73 -14.69 3.43
CA ALA A 223 6.52 -16.14 3.43
C ALA A 223 5.51 -16.59 2.36
N VAL A 224 4.41 -15.85 2.19
CA VAL A 224 3.33 -16.20 1.23
C VAL A 224 3.72 -15.90 -0.22
N ARG A 225 4.78 -15.12 -0.45
CA ARG A 225 5.20 -14.69 -1.79
C ARG A 225 5.46 -15.85 -2.77
N ILE A 226 6.01 -16.97 -2.30
CA ILE A 226 6.33 -18.12 -3.16
C ILE A 226 5.06 -18.67 -3.82
N GLU A 227 3.96 -18.72 -3.07
CA GLU A 227 2.68 -19.26 -3.52
C GLU A 227 2.01 -18.39 -4.59
N LEU A 228 2.29 -17.07 -4.58
CA LEU A 228 1.77 -16.14 -5.57
C LEU A 228 2.37 -16.35 -6.97
N GLY A 229 3.56 -16.95 -7.10
CA GLY A 229 4.22 -17.14 -8.40
C GLY A 229 4.39 -15.82 -9.15
N ASP A 230 3.88 -15.75 -10.38
CA ASP A 230 3.97 -14.55 -11.23
C ASP A 230 2.76 -13.61 -11.13
N ARG A 231 1.73 -13.95 -10.35
CA ARG A 231 0.49 -13.18 -10.22
C ARG A 231 0.68 -11.69 -9.87
N PRO A 232 1.64 -11.27 -9.03
CA PRO A 232 1.87 -9.85 -8.74
C PRO A 232 2.13 -9.00 -9.99
N ARG A 233 2.69 -9.59 -11.06
CA ARG A 233 2.97 -8.87 -12.32
C ARG A 233 1.70 -8.32 -12.97
N ARG A 234 0.55 -8.97 -12.78
CA ARG A 234 -0.76 -8.51 -13.29
C ARG A 234 -1.11 -7.11 -12.78
N TYR A 235 -0.76 -6.82 -11.52
CA TYR A 235 -1.13 -5.59 -10.84
C TYR A 235 0.03 -4.59 -10.70
N ALA A 236 1.26 -5.06 -10.95
CA ALA A 236 2.45 -4.24 -10.91
C ALA A 236 2.31 -3.00 -11.81
N PHE A 237 1.76 -3.12 -13.02
CA PHE A 237 1.64 -1.97 -13.93
C PHE A 237 0.81 -0.81 -13.37
N GLY A 238 -0.35 -1.07 -12.77
CA GLY A 238 -1.19 -0.02 -12.19
C GLY A 238 -0.55 0.67 -10.98
N TYR A 239 0.11 -0.12 -10.12
CA TYR A 239 0.88 0.38 -8.98
C TYR A 239 2.11 1.20 -9.44
N THR A 240 2.84 0.69 -10.42
CA THR A 240 4.01 1.33 -11.03
C THR A 240 3.62 2.65 -11.69
N VAL A 241 2.48 2.75 -12.38
CA VAL A 241 2.02 4.03 -12.96
C VAL A 241 1.75 5.09 -11.90
N GLY A 242 1.11 4.74 -10.78
CA GLY A 242 0.86 5.67 -9.68
C GLY A 242 2.15 6.14 -8.99
N VAL A 243 3.08 5.21 -8.74
CA VAL A 243 4.40 5.53 -8.18
C VAL A 243 5.23 6.36 -9.18
N LEU A 244 5.24 6.00 -10.46
CA LEU A 244 5.93 6.76 -11.50
C LEU A 244 5.36 8.16 -11.67
N ALA A 245 4.04 8.35 -11.60
CA ALA A 245 3.43 9.68 -11.66
C ALA A 245 3.90 10.55 -10.48
N MET A 246 3.90 10.00 -9.25
CA MET A 246 4.39 10.70 -8.06
C MET A 246 5.90 11.01 -8.15
N VAL A 247 6.71 10.04 -8.56
CA VAL A 247 8.16 10.18 -8.72
C VAL A 247 8.51 11.17 -9.83
N THR A 248 7.73 11.19 -10.93
CA THR A 248 7.88 12.16 -12.01
C THR A 248 7.52 13.56 -11.55
N LEU A 249 6.44 13.72 -10.77
CA LEU A 249 6.07 15.00 -10.17
C LEU A 249 7.18 15.51 -9.22
N MET A 250 7.72 14.64 -8.36
CA MET A 250 8.86 14.95 -7.51
C MET A 250 10.09 15.33 -8.34
N GLY A 251 10.35 14.61 -9.43
CA GLY A 251 11.42 14.88 -10.37
C GLY A 251 11.27 16.24 -11.05
N LEU A 252 10.05 16.64 -11.43
CA LEU A 252 9.76 17.96 -12.00
C LEU A 252 10.01 19.08 -10.99
N VAL A 253 9.56 18.92 -9.74
CA VAL A 253 9.82 19.88 -8.67
C VAL A 253 11.31 20.01 -8.41
N ALA A 254 12.02 18.89 -8.23
CA ALA A 254 13.46 18.87 -8.01
C ALA A 254 14.23 19.50 -9.18
N SER A 255 13.86 19.16 -10.42
CA SER A 255 14.46 19.68 -11.64
C SER A 255 14.26 21.19 -11.78
N ALA A 256 13.06 21.69 -11.48
CA ALA A 256 12.79 23.13 -11.44
C ALA A 256 13.63 23.85 -10.38
N THR A 257 13.74 23.30 -9.17
CA THR A 257 14.59 23.85 -8.09
C THR A 257 16.06 23.89 -8.49
N ILE A 258 16.58 22.81 -9.07
CA ILE A 258 17.97 22.72 -9.55
C ILE A 258 18.24 23.76 -10.64
N THR A 259 17.33 23.88 -11.61
CA THR A 259 17.46 24.83 -12.72
C THR A 259 17.52 26.27 -12.20
N VAL A 260 16.66 26.63 -11.25
CA VAL A 260 16.65 27.96 -10.61
C VAL A 260 17.95 28.19 -9.83
N ALA A 261 18.40 27.21 -9.04
CA ALA A 261 19.65 27.32 -8.29
C ALA A 261 20.87 27.50 -9.22
N ASN A 262 20.95 26.74 -10.30
CA ASN A 262 22.01 26.86 -11.31
C ASN A 262 21.96 28.21 -12.05
N GLY A 263 20.77 28.77 -12.24
CA GLY A 263 20.59 30.09 -12.84
C GLY A 263 20.97 31.26 -11.92
N LEU A 264 20.94 31.06 -10.59
CA LEU A 264 21.37 32.07 -9.61
C LEU A 264 22.88 32.07 -9.34
N ILE A 265 23.55 30.95 -9.63
CA ILE A 265 25.01 30.77 -9.41
C ILE A 265 25.83 31.22 -10.64
N ARG A 266 25.19 31.39 -11.80
CA ARG A 266 25.82 31.86 -13.05
C ARG A 266 25.55 33.34 -13.28
#